data_AF-A0A7W0XT34-F1
#
_entry.id   AF-A0A7W0XT34-F1
#
_cell.length_a   1.000
_cell.length_b   1.000
_cell.length_c   1.000
_cell.angle_alpha   90.00
_cell.angle_beta   90.00
_cell.angle_gamma   90.00
#
_symmetry.space_group_name_H-M   'P 1'
#
loop_
_entity.id
_entity.type
_entity.pdbx_description
1 polymer ?
#
loop_
_entity_poly.entity_id
_entity_poly.type
_entity_poly.pdbx_seq_one_letter_code
_entity_poly.pdbx_strand_id
1 'polypeptide(L)'
;MGAQGRQQRDRAAWDGHGAVRLHRYDDDRQALLLERLDGDRCLTDQPDADAACEVIGGLLAGLHEAAVSAPGVRSIADEAQRLLASFDEWGVPGS
;
A
#
# COMPACT_ATOMS: atom_id res chain seq x y z
N MET A 1 20.85 14.65 21.54
CA MET A 1 19.50 14.67 22.13
C MET A 1 18.73 15.81 21.47
N GLY A 2 17.85 15.50 20.52
CA GLY A 2 17.11 16.53 19.78
C GLY A 2 16.87 16.14 18.33
N ALA A 3 15.74 15.47 18.07
CA ALA A 3 15.03 15.39 16.78
C ALA A 3 13.85 14.37 16.81
N GLN A 4 13.60 13.66 17.93
CA GLN A 4 12.57 12.61 18.01
C GLN A 4 11.09 13.08 17.94
N GLY A 5 10.80 14.33 17.56
CA GLY A 5 9.49 14.93 17.79
C GLY A 5 8.52 15.07 16.60
N ARG A 6 8.87 14.71 15.35
CA ARG A 6 8.06 15.16 14.19
C ARG A 6 7.92 14.20 12.99
N GLN A 7 7.86 12.88 13.20
CA GLN A 7 7.58 11.94 12.09
C GLN A 7 6.45 10.92 12.33
N GLN A 8 5.55 11.15 13.30
CA GLN A 8 4.23 10.48 13.28
C GLN A 8 3.25 11.32 12.43
N ARG A 9 3.35 11.26 11.10
CA ARG A 9 2.26 11.74 10.24
C ARG A 9 2.06 10.75 9.08
N ASP A 10 0.83 10.27 8.98
CA ASP A 10 0.25 9.39 7.95
C ASP A 10 0.81 7.98 7.78
N ARG A 11 0.42 7.07 8.69
CA ARG A 11 0.63 5.61 8.51
C ARG A 11 -0.68 4.80 8.57
N ALA A 12 -1.82 5.49 8.54
CA ALA A 12 -3.09 4.91 8.99
C ALA A 12 -3.90 4.24 7.89
N ALA A 13 -3.42 4.14 6.65
CA ALA A 13 -4.24 3.53 5.59
C ALA A 13 -4.66 2.10 5.99
N TRP A 14 -3.71 1.29 6.46
CA TRP A 14 -3.99 -0.09 6.86
C TRP A 14 -3.95 -0.33 8.37
N ASP A 15 -2.98 0.18 9.13
CA ASP A 15 -2.91 0.08 10.62
C ASP A 15 -3.33 -1.27 11.27
N GLY A 16 -3.00 -2.40 10.63
CA GLY A 16 -3.40 -3.74 11.10
C GLY A 16 -4.58 -4.35 10.34
N HIS A 17 -5.27 -3.61 9.47
CA HIS A 17 -6.29 -4.12 8.54
C HIS A 17 -5.63 -4.74 7.32
N GLY A 18 -5.49 -6.06 7.32
CA GLY A 18 -4.95 -6.84 6.21
C GLY A 18 -3.42 -6.78 6.06
N ALA A 19 -2.75 -5.82 6.71
CA ALA A 19 -1.30 -5.73 6.75
C ALA A 19 -0.82 -5.64 8.20
N VAL A 20 0.36 -6.19 8.48
CA VAL A 20 0.98 -6.08 9.80
C VAL A 20 1.14 -4.62 10.21
N ARG A 21 0.66 -4.28 11.42
CA ARG A 21 0.80 -2.93 11.98
C ARG A 21 2.26 -2.50 12.02
N LEU A 22 2.48 -1.26 11.66
CA LEU A 22 3.78 -0.67 11.53
C LEU A 22 4.05 0.30 12.68
N HIS A 23 4.89 -0.12 13.63
CA HIS A 23 5.19 0.63 14.85
C HIS A 23 6.24 1.73 14.64
N ARG A 24 7.25 1.49 13.79
CA ARG A 24 8.32 2.45 13.51
C ARG A 24 8.91 2.25 12.12
N TYR A 25 9.39 3.34 11.53
CA TYR A 25 10.28 3.33 10.36
C TYR A 25 11.50 4.17 10.69
N ASP A 26 12.68 3.68 10.30
CA ASP A 26 13.96 4.34 10.39
C ASP A 26 14.44 4.59 8.95
N ASP A 27 14.36 5.86 8.52
CA ASP A 27 14.64 6.27 7.15
C ASP A 27 16.13 6.14 6.80
N ASP A 28 17.04 6.43 7.74
CA ASP A 28 18.48 6.33 7.51
C ASP A 28 18.91 4.88 7.27
N ARG A 29 18.25 3.93 7.96
CA ARG A 29 18.56 2.49 7.88
C ARG A 29 17.66 1.71 6.92
N GLN A 30 16.64 2.36 6.36
CA GLN A 30 15.58 1.70 5.58
C GLN A 30 14.99 0.50 6.32
N ALA A 31 14.76 0.66 7.64
CA ALA A 31 14.34 -0.42 8.52
C ALA A 31 12.91 -0.20 9.05
N LEU A 32 12.15 -1.30 9.18
CA LEU A 32 10.76 -1.31 9.65
C LEU A 32 10.64 -2.11 10.95
N LEU A 33 9.94 -1.55 11.93
CA LEU A 33 9.48 -2.29 13.12
C LEU A 33 7.99 -2.58 12.94
N LEU A 34 7.68 -3.86 12.75
CA LEU A 34 6.33 -4.37 12.50
C LEU A 34 5.82 -5.13 13.73
N GLU A 35 4.51 -5.25 13.87
CA GLU A 35 3.94 -6.28 14.74
C GLU A 35 4.38 -7.67 14.28
N ARG A 36 4.41 -8.63 15.20
CA ARG A 36 4.85 -9.99 14.88
C ARG A 36 3.77 -10.69 14.04
N LEU A 37 4.11 -11.05 12.80
CA LEU A 37 3.28 -11.91 11.97
C LEU A 37 3.21 -13.33 12.56
N ASP A 38 2.04 -13.96 12.45
CA ASP A 38 1.87 -15.38 12.71
C ASP A 38 2.38 -16.18 11.50
N GLY A 39 3.59 -16.74 11.62
CA GLY A 39 4.26 -17.48 10.54
C GLY A 39 3.69 -18.88 10.30
N ASP A 40 2.90 -19.42 11.23
CA ASP A 40 2.34 -20.78 11.12
C ASP A 40 1.13 -20.83 10.18
N ARG A 41 0.75 -19.68 9.60
CA ARG A 41 -0.43 -19.51 8.73
C ARG A 41 -0.02 -18.98 7.37
N CYS A 42 0.97 -19.59 6.73
CA CYS A 42 1.39 -19.18 5.40
C CYS A 42 0.34 -19.59 4.35
N LEU A 43 -0.05 -18.66 3.48
CA LEU A 43 -1.02 -18.94 2.42
C LEU A 43 -0.50 -20.01 1.44
N THR A 44 0.82 -20.14 1.28
CA THR A 44 1.44 -21.17 0.43
C THR A 44 1.21 -22.59 0.94
N ASP A 45 0.85 -22.74 2.21
CA ASP A 45 0.61 -24.03 2.84
C ASP A 45 -0.85 -24.49 2.65
N GLN A 46 -1.71 -23.67 2.03
CA GLN A 46 -3.07 -24.05 1.67
C GLN A 46 -3.07 -24.96 0.43
N PRO A 47 -3.44 -26.26 0.55
CA PRO A 47 -3.44 -27.18 -0.60
C PRO A 47 -4.53 -26.90 -1.65
N ASP A 48 -5.61 -26.21 -1.27
CA ASP A 48 -6.71 -25.88 -2.18
C ASP A 48 -6.48 -24.51 -2.82
N ALA A 49 -6.24 -24.51 -4.14
CA ALA A 49 -5.96 -23.30 -4.90
C ALA A 49 -7.17 -22.36 -4.97
N ASP A 50 -8.39 -22.88 -5.01
CA ASP A 50 -9.60 -22.05 -5.06
C ASP A 50 -9.79 -21.37 -3.70
N ALA A 51 -9.63 -22.12 -2.60
CA ALA A 51 -9.65 -21.56 -1.25
C ALA A 51 -8.53 -20.53 -1.03
N ALA A 52 -7.32 -20.76 -1.57
CA ALA A 52 -6.23 -19.80 -1.50
C ALA A 52 -6.56 -18.50 -2.27
N CYS A 53 -7.18 -18.63 -3.45
CA CYS A 53 -7.65 -17.50 -4.25
C CYS A 53 -8.71 -16.67 -3.51
N GLU A 54 -9.65 -17.32 -2.82
CA GLU A 54 -10.65 -16.62 -2.01
C GLU A 54 -10.01 -15.82 -0.86
N VAL A 55 -9.05 -16.42 -0.15
CA VAL A 55 -8.33 -15.75 0.94
C VAL A 55 -7.55 -14.54 0.45
N ILE A 56 -6.73 -14.69 -0.61
CA ILE A 56 -5.96 -13.56 -1.13
C ILE A 56 -6.85 -12.51 -1.78
N GLY A 57 -7.93 -12.92 -2.45
CA GLY A 57 -8.90 -12.01 -3.06
C GLY A 57 -9.58 -11.12 -2.02
N GLY A 58 -10.07 -11.73 -0.92
CA GLY A 58 -10.67 -10.99 0.20
C GLY A 58 -9.67 -10.04 0.88
N LEU A 59 -8.43 -10.50 1.08
CA LEU A 59 -7.37 -9.67 1.62
C LEU A 59 -7.08 -8.45 0.71
N LEU A 60 -6.89 -8.68 -0.59
CA LEU A 60 -6.60 -7.63 -1.56
C LEU A 60 -7.74 -6.61 -1.65
N ALA A 61 -8.99 -7.05 -1.58
CA ALA A 61 -10.15 -6.15 -1.54
C ALA A 61 -10.09 -5.21 -0.32
N GLY A 62 -9.87 -5.75 0.88
CA GLY A 62 -9.75 -4.96 2.10
C GLY A 62 -8.56 -3.99 2.07
N LEU A 63 -7.41 -4.43 1.54
CA LEU A 63 -6.25 -3.56 1.34
C LEU A 63 -6.55 -2.43 0.35
N HIS A 64 -7.30 -2.70 -0.72
CA HIS A 64 -7.65 -1.69 -1.71
C HIS A 64 -8.57 -0.61 -1.14
N GLU A 65 -9.61 -0.98 -0.38
CA GLU A 65 -10.54 -0.05 0.24
C GLU A 65 -9.85 0.94 1.18
N ALA A 66 -8.93 0.42 2.01
CA ALA A 66 -8.07 1.20 2.88
C ALA A 66 -7.19 2.20 2.11
N ALA A 67 -6.65 1.79 0.96
CA ALA A 67 -5.75 2.61 0.15
C ALA A 67 -6.46 3.76 -0.55
N VAL A 68 -7.65 3.52 -1.12
CA VAL A 68 -8.42 4.54 -1.86
C VAL A 68 -8.85 5.70 -0.95
N SER A 69 -9.02 5.43 0.34
CA SER A 69 -9.37 6.44 1.34
C SER A 69 -8.15 7.20 1.89
N ALA A 70 -6.93 6.82 1.51
CA ALA A 70 -5.70 7.38 2.07
C ALA A 70 -5.30 8.68 1.35
N PRO A 71 -5.00 9.76 2.10
CA PRO A 71 -4.48 10.99 1.52
C PRO A 71 -3.18 10.74 0.74
N GLY A 72 -3.08 11.32 -0.46
CA GLY A 72 -1.88 11.25 -1.29
C GLY A 72 -1.81 10.05 -2.25
N VAL A 73 -2.74 9.09 -2.15
CA VAL A 73 -2.94 8.08 -3.19
C VAL A 73 -3.74 8.70 -4.33
N ARG A 74 -3.17 8.71 -5.53
CA ARG A 74 -3.82 9.26 -6.72
C ARG A 74 -4.66 8.20 -7.40
N SER A 75 -5.80 8.60 -7.96
CA SER A 75 -6.59 7.68 -8.76
C SER A 75 -5.88 7.38 -10.10
N ILE A 76 -6.19 6.23 -10.70
CA ILE A 76 -5.72 5.91 -12.05
C ILE A 76 -6.23 6.92 -13.07
N ALA A 77 -7.43 7.49 -12.86
CA ALA A 77 -7.95 8.55 -13.72
C ALA A 77 -7.08 9.81 -13.65
N ASP A 78 -6.67 10.23 -12.45
CA ASP A 78 -5.78 11.38 -12.26
C ASP A 78 -4.39 11.14 -12.89
N GLU A 79 -3.88 9.91 -12.80
CA GLU A 79 -2.61 9.54 -13.42
C GLU A 79 -2.73 9.50 -14.96
N ALA A 80 -3.78 8.89 -15.48
CA ALA A 80 -4.06 8.85 -16.93
C ALA A 80 -4.20 10.26 -17.50
N GLN A 81 -4.91 11.15 -16.82
CA GLN A 81 -5.07 12.54 -17.25
C GLN A 81 -3.75 13.32 -17.23
N ARG A 82 -2.88 13.06 -16.25
CA ARG A 82 -1.54 13.66 -16.24
C ARG A 82 -0.67 13.15 -17.38
N LEU A 83 -0.73 11.84 -17.65
CA LEU A 83 -0.01 11.25 -18.78
C LEU A 83 -0.49 11.82 -20.11
N LEU A 84 -1.81 11.97 -20.30
CA LEU A 84 -2.37 12.63 -21.49
C LEU A 84 -1.90 14.08 -21.64
N ALA A 85 -1.86 14.85 -20.56
CA ALA A 85 -1.31 16.21 -20.58
C ALA A 85 0.18 16.23 -20.96
N SER A 86 0.97 15.22 -20.53
CA SER A 86 2.38 15.09 -20.93
C SER A 86 2.57 14.66 -22.39
N PHE A 87 1.57 14.08 -23.05
CA PHE A 87 1.68 13.79 -24.49
C PHE A 87 1.47 15.04 -25.35
N ASP A 88 0.59 15.96 -24.93
CA ASP A 88 0.39 17.26 -25.59
C ASP A 88 1.67 18.11 -25.53
N GLU A 89 2.40 18.04 -24.40
CA GLU A 89 3.66 18.76 -24.21
C GLU A 89 4.81 18.23 -25.10
N TRP A 90 4.71 17.00 -25.63
CA TRP A 90 5.69 16.38 -26.54
C TRP A 90 5.26 16.47 -28.02
N GLY A 91 4.17 17.18 -28.32
CA GLY A 91 3.76 17.48 -29.70
C GLY A 91 3.32 16.27 -30.50
N VAL A 92 2.74 15.24 -29.86
CA VAL A 92 2.09 14.13 -30.55
C VAL A 92 0.64 14.53 -30.83
N PRO A 93 0.24 14.84 -32.07
CA PRO A 93 -1.11 15.34 -32.34
C PRO A 93 -2.14 14.21 -32.21
N GLY A 94 -3.16 14.43 -31.37
CA GLY A 94 -4.50 13.84 -31.45
C GLY A 94 -4.61 12.31 -31.52
N SER A 95 -5.01 11.71 -30.40
CA SER A 95 -6.05 10.67 -30.46
C SER A 95 -7.37 11.28 -30.93
#